data_AF-A0A354J827-F1
#
_entry.id   AF-A0A354J827-F1
#
_cell.length_a   1.000
_cell.length_b   1.000
_cell.length_c   1.000
_cell.angle_alpha   90.00
_cell.angle_beta   90.00
_cell.angle_gamma   90.00
#
_symmetry.space_group_name_H-M   'P 1'
#
loop_
_entity.id
_entity.type
_entity.pdbx_description
1 polymer ?
#
loop_
_entity_poly.entity_id
_entity_poly.type
_entity_poly.pdbx_seq_one_letter_code
_entity_poly.pdbx_strand_id
1 'polypeptide(L)'
;AVILFSLQIKDFLGLKIDLLPSKFIPRLVEYAKSIHTVSVSSVIVGIIALLITLGWPYISKKIPGSLIAMIITASAVRILGIGVETIGDRFNSLQSASFGVSGFSLSTIAE
;
A
#
# COMPACT_ATOMS: atom_id res chain seq x y z
N ALA A 1 -2.41 -16.98 -1.56
CA ALA A 1 -1.69 -16.43 -0.39
C ALA A 1 -0.30 -15.90 -0.74
N VAL A 2 0.62 -16.71 -1.26
CA VAL A 2 2.04 -16.33 -1.50
C VAL A 2 2.21 -15.13 -2.44
N ILE A 3 1.42 -15.04 -3.53
CA ILE A 3 1.50 -13.91 -4.46
C ILE A 3 1.10 -12.59 -3.77
N LEU A 4 -0.01 -12.59 -3.02
CA LEU A 4 -0.49 -11.41 -2.29
C LEU A 4 0.51 -11.01 -1.21
N PHE A 5 1.01 -11.96 -0.44
CA PHE A 5 2.05 -11.71 0.56
C PHE A 5 3.30 -11.09 -0.09
N SER A 6 3.76 -11.65 -1.21
CA SER A 6 4.90 -11.13 -1.96
C SER A 6 4.69 -9.70 -2.45
N LEU A 7 3.47 -9.29 -2.81
CA LEU A 7 3.18 -7.89 -3.16
C LEU A 7 3.37 -6.96 -1.95
N GLN A 8 2.96 -7.39 -0.76
CA GLN A 8 3.06 -6.59 0.46
C GLN A 8 4.51 -6.41 0.94
N ILE A 9 5.42 -7.31 0.59
CA ILE A 9 6.85 -7.21 1.00
C ILE A 9 7.47 -5.89 0.54
N LYS A 10 7.13 -5.43 -0.68
CA LYS A 10 7.62 -4.15 -1.21
C LYS A 10 7.25 -2.99 -0.28
N ASP A 11 5.96 -2.88 0.04
CA ASP A 11 5.41 -1.77 0.80
C ASP A 11 5.81 -1.84 2.27
N PHE A 12 5.85 -3.05 2.86
CA PHE A 12 6.28 -3.28 4.23
C PHE A 12 7.75 -2.88 4.46
N LEU A 13 8.62 -3.21 3.50
CA LEU A 13 10.04 -2.85 3.55
C LEU A 13 10.31 -1.42 3.05
N GLY A 14 9.33 -0.77 2.40
CA GLY A 14 9.49 0.54 1.77
C GLY A 14 10.50 0.52 0.61
N LEU A 15 10.58 -0.58 -0.14
CA LEU A 15 11.53 -0.71 -1.25
C LEU A 15 11.15 0.20 -2.42
N LYS A 16 12.14 0.96 -2.92
CA LYS A 16 11.96 1.82 -4.10
C LYS A 16 12.12 1.00 -5.38
N ILE A 17 11.02 0.39 -5.82
CA ILE A 17 10.99 -0.38 -7.08
C ILE A 17 9.91 0.19 -7.98
N ASP A 18 10.32 0.76 -9.11
CA ASP A 18 9.40 1.43 -10.05
C ASP A 18 8.54 0.41 -10.83
N LEU A 19 9.18 -0.62 -11.41
CA LEU A 19 8.48 -1.67 -12.15
C LEU A 19 8.60 -3.00 -11.42
N LEU A 20 7.52 -3.38 -10.73
CA LEU A 20 7.40 -4.70 -10.13
C LEU A 20 6.95 -5.71 -11.20
N PRO A 21 7.78 -6.70 -11.58
CA PRO A 21 7.39 -7.65 -12.61
C PRO A 21 6.18 -8.49 -12.17
N SER A 22 5.29 -8.77 -13.12
CA SER A 22 4.05 -9.52 -12.89
C SER A 22 4.31 -10.99 -12.50
N LYS A 23 5.37 -11.58 -13.05
CA LYS A 23 5.81 -12.94 -12.72
C LYS A 23 6.48 -13.00 -11.34
N PHE A 24 6.21 -14.08 -10.59
CA PHE A 24 6.70 -14.25 -9.21
C PHE A 24 8.23 -14.34 -9.10
N ILE A 25 8.89 -15.16 -9.93
CA ILE A 25 10.36 -15.36 -9.84
C ILE A 25 11.14 -14.06 -10.13
N PRO A 26 10.87 -13.33 -11.23
CA PRO A 26 11.52 -12.05 -11.47
C PRO A 26 11.30 -11.03 -10.34
N ARG A 27 10.14 -11.08 -9.68
CA ARG A 27 9.84 -10.18 -8.55
C ARG A 27 10.77 -10.41 -7.37
N LEU A 28 11.07 -11.67 -7.04
CA LEU A 28 12.02 -12.00 -5.98
C LEU A 28 13.42 -11.51 -6.30
N VAL A 29 13.85 -11.58 -7.57
CA VAL A 29 15.15 -11.07 -8.00
C VAL A 29 15.22 -9.56 -7.83
N GLU A 30 14.16 -8.82 -8.19
CA GLU A 30 14.11 -7.37 -8.00
C GLU A 30 14.10 -6.96 -6.51
N TYR A 31 13.46 -7.75 -5.64
CA TYR A 31 13.58 -7.56 -4.19
C TYR A 31 14.99 -7.76 -3.69
N ALA A 32 15.70 -8.80 -4.16
CA ALA A 32 17.08 -9.04 -3.76
C ALA A 32 18.02 -7.90 -4.19
N LYS A 33 17.84 -7.34 -5.38
CA LYS A 33 18.62 -6.19 -5.85
C LYS A 33 18.33 -4.92 -5.06
N SER A 34 17.07 -4.69 -4.73
CA SER A 34 16.62 -3.45 -4.11
C SER A 34 16.68 -3.47 -2.59
N ILE A 35 17.13 -4.57 -1.97
CA ILE A 35 17.18 -4.76 -0.51
C ILE A 35 17.98 -3.67 0.23
N HIS A 36 18.91 -3.00 -0.45
CA HIS A 36 19.66 -1.86 0.12
C HIS A 36 18.83 -0.58 0.26
N THR A 37 17.66 -0.51 -0.38
CA THR A 37 16.76 0.66 -0.34
C THR A 37 15.69 0.56 0.75
N VAL A 38 15.82 -0.40 1.67
CA VAL A 38 14.88 -0.60 2.78
C VAL A 38 14.76 0.68 3.61
N SER A 39 13.52 1.07 3.88
CA SER A 39 13.19 2.21 4.74
C SER A 39 12.91 1.72 6.15
N VAL A 40 13.79 2.06 7.10
CA VAL A 40 13.61 1.72 8.52
C VAL A 40 12.28 2.26 9.06
N SER A 41 11.91 3.48 8.66
CA SER A 41 10.65 4.11 9.03
C SER A 41 9.43 3.31 8.55
N SER A 42 9.45 2.82 7.30
CA SER A 42 8.38 2.00 6.75
C SER A 42 8.23 0.68 7.50
N VAL A 43 9.36 0.04 7.83
CA VAL A 43 9.38 -1.23 8.59
C VAL A 43 8.81 -1.03 9.99
N ILE A 44 9.20 0.04 10.69
CA ILE A 44 8.66 0.34 12.04
C ILE A 44 7.15 0.55 11.98
N VAL A 45 6.66 1.36 11.04
CA VAL A 45 5.22 1.59 10.86
C VAL A 45 4.49 0.30 10.50
N GLY A 46 5.06 -0.53 9.63
CA GLY A 46 4.53 -1.85 9.26
C GLY A 46 4.44 -2.80 10.45
N ILE A 47 5.46 -2.85 11.31
CA ILE A 47 5.47 -3.65 12.54
C ILE A 47 4.38 -3.17 13.50
N ILE A 48 4.25 -1.85 13.70
CA ILE A 48 3.20 -1.27 14.54
C ILE A 48 1.81 -1.63 14.00
N ALA A 49 1.59 -1.49 12.68
CA ALA A 49 0.34 -1.86 12.04
C ALA A 49 0.01 -3.36 12.22
N LEU A 50 1.02 -4.23 12.13
CA LEU A 50 0.87 -5.67 12.33
C LEU A 50 0.49 -5.98 13.79
N LEU A 51 1.16 -5.36 14.76
CA LEU A 51 0.85 -5.52 16.18
C LEU A 51 -0.59 -5.08 16.50
N ILE A 52 -1.03 -3.95 15.95
CA ILE A 52 -2.42 -3.48 16.12
C ILE A 52 -3.38 -4.49 15.48
N THR A 53 -3.10 -4.94 14.25
CA THR A 53 -3.98 -5.87 13.53
C THR A 53 -4.14 -7.21 14.28
N LEU A 54 -3.05 -7.73 14.86
CA LEU A 54 -3.04 -8.97 15.63
C LEU A 54 -3.62 -8.80 17.05
N GLY A 55 -3.43 -7.63 17.67
CA GLY A 55 -3.93 -7.33 19.02
C GLY A 55 -5.40 -6.89 19.07
N TRP A 56 -5.91 -6.27 18.01
CA TRP A 56 -7.29 -5.80 17.94
C TRP A 56 -8.40 -6.86 18.16
N PRO A 57 -8.30 -8.10 17.65
CA PRO A 57 -9.34 -9.11 17.89
C PRO A 57 -9.56 -9.46 19.37
N TYR A 58 -8.61 -9.12 20.26
CA TYR A 58 -8.76 -9.27 21.71
C TYR A 58 -9.66 -8.18 22.34
N ILE A 59 -9.82 -7.03 21.68
CA ILE A 59 -10.63 -5.90 22.16
C ILE A 59 -12.02 -5.93 21.50
N SER A 60 -12.08 -6.12 20.18
CA SER A 60 -13.33 -6.12 19.45
C SER A 60 -13.27 -7.04 18.24
N LYS A 61 -14.18 -8.00 18.19
CA LYS A 61 -14.35 -8.94 17.06
C LYS A 61 -15.24 -8.40 15.94
N LYS A 62 -15.89 -7.25 16.16
CA LYS A 62 -16.85 -6.66 15.20
C LYS A 62 -16.15 -5.89 14.08
N ILE A 63 -15.00 -5.28 14.37
CA ILE A 63 -14.28 -4.42 13.43
C ILE A 63 -13.00 -5.15 13.00
N PRO A 64 -12.71 -5.27 11.70
CA PRO A 64 -11.47 -5.87 11.24
C PRO A 64 -10.26 -5.04 11.71
N GLY A 65 -9.28 -5.70 12.33
CA GLY A 65 -8.10 -5.03 12.90
C GLY A 65 -7.30 -4.21 11.90
N SER A 66 -7.30 -4.59 10.62
CA SER A 66 -6.61 -3.86 9.53
C SER A 66 -7.15 -2.45 9.32
N LEU A 67 -8.47 -2.22 9.48
CA LEU A 67 -9.08 -0.91 9.32
C LEU A 67 -8.61 0.04 10.44
N ILE A 68 -8.59 -0.46 11.67
CA ILE A 68 -8.15 0.29 12.86
C ILE A 68 -6.66 0.59 12.74
N ALA A 69 -5.85 -0.42 12.38
CA ALA A 69 -4.43 -0.26 12.17
C ALA A 69 -4.14 0.86 11.17
N MET A 70 -4.83 0.87 10.02
CA MET A 70 -4.68 1.90 8.99
C MET A 70 -4.97 3.32 9.53
N ILE A 71 -6.08 3.51 10.26
CA ILE A 71 -6.46 4.83 10.78
C ILE A 71 -5.43 5.32 11.80
N ILE A 72 -5.02 4.45 12.73
CA ILE A 72 -4.07 4.79 13.79
C ILE A 72 -2.69 5.11 13.20
N THR A 73 -2.15 4.26 12.32
CA THR A 73 -0.82 4.48 11.77
C THR A 73 -0.78 5.67 10.81
N ALA A 74 -1.80 5.87 9.99
CA ALA A 74 -1.87 7.06 9.13
C ALA A 74 -1.93 8.36 9.95
N SER A 75 -2.71 8.37 11.04
CA SER A 75 -2.77 9.53 11.94
C SER A 75 -1.44 9.76 12.65
N ALA A 76 -0.80 8.69 13.12
CA ALA A 76 0.49 8.77 13.82
C ALA A 76 1.61 9.30 12.90
N VAL A 77 1.74 8.76 11.69
CA VAL A 77 2.73 9.21 10.69
C VAL A 77 2.56 10.69 10.36
N ARG A 78 1.30 11.13 10.19
CA ARG A 78 0.98 12.53 9.88
C ARG A 78 1.34 13.48 11.03
N ILE A 79 1.06 13.11 12.28
CA ILE A 79 1.35 13.95 13.45
C ILE A 79 2.85 13.98 13.74
N LEU A 80 3.52 12.84 13.63
CA LEU A 80 4.95 12.70 13.93
C LEU A 80 5.87 13.15 12.79
N GLY A 81 5.30 13.51 11.63
CA GLY A 81 6.08 13.94 10.46
C GLY A 81 7.06 12.87 9.96
N ILE A 82 6.77 11.59 10.21
CA ILE A 82 7.63 10.49 9.78
C ILE A 82 7.58 10.48 8.26
N GLY A 83 8.76 10.59 7.60
CA GLY A 83 8.90 10.63 6.15
C GLY A 83 8.59 9.31 5.45
N VAL A 84 7.42 8.75 5.73
CA VAL A 84 6.87 7.55 5.08
C VAL A 84 5.85 8.02 4.07
N GLU A 85 5.88 7.43 2.87
CA GLU A 85 4.93 7.76 1.83
C GLU A 85 3.53 7.35 2.24
N THR A 86 2.65 8.32 2.45
CA THR A 86 1.25 8.04 2.79
C THR A 86 0.44 7.74 1.52
N ILE A 87 -0.77 7.21 1.69
CA ILE A 87 -1.73 7.05 0.59
C ILE A 87 -1.94 8.40 -0.14
N GLY A 88 -1.95 9.52 0.59
CA GLY A 88 -2.08 10.84 -0.01
C GLY A 88 -0.91 11.20 -0.94
N ASP A 89 0.32 10.84 -0.55
CA ASP A 89 1.51 11.10 -1.36
C ASP A 89 1.57 10.18 -2.59
N ARG A 90 1.25 8.91 -2.40
CA ARG A 90 1.29 7.88 -3.46
C ARG A 90 0.20 8.06 -4.52
N PHE A 91 -0.94 8.64 -4.14
CA PHE A 91 -2.12 8.79 -5.01
C PHE A 91 -2.51 10.26 -5.29
N ASN A 92 -1.60 11.21 -5.08
CA ASN A 92 -1.84 12.63 -5.39
C ASN A 92 -2.35 12.83 -6.83
N SER A 93 -1.86 12.02 -7.78
CA SER A 93 -2.31 12.03 -9.18
C SER A 93 -3.78 11.63 -9.41
N LEU A 94 -4.43 10.94 -8.46
CA LEU A 94 -5.85 10.56 -8.58
C LEU A 94 -6.80 11.74 -8.40
N GLN A 95 -6.38 12.82 -7.72
CA GLN A 95 -7.22 14.03 -7.57
C GLN A 95 -7.45 14.76 -8.89
N SER A 96 -6.60 14.52 -9.89
CA SER A 96 -6.72 15.11 -11.24
C SER A 96 -7.41 14.18 -12.24
N ALA A 97 -7.74 12.94 -11.85
CA ALA A 97 -8.55 12.07 -12.67
C ALA A 97 -10.00 12.55 -12.60
N SER A 98 -10.33 13.55 -13.44
CA SER A 98 -11.70 13.78 -13.85
C SER A 98 -12.29 12.43 -14.20
N PHE A 99 -13.42 12.06 -13.58
CA PHE A 99 -14.22 10.89 -13.93
C PHE A 99 -14.82 11.10 -15.32
N GLY A 100 -13.96 11.17 -16.34
CA GLY A 100 -14.32 11.20 -17.73
C GLY A 100 -14.60 9.77 -18.14
N VAL A 101 -15.88 9.44 -18.30
CA VAL A 101 -16.33 8.25 -19.01
C VAL A 101 -15.86 8.37 -20.47
N SER A 102 -14.57 8.14 -20.71
CA SER A 102 -13.87 8.42 -21.98
C SER A 102 -14.10 7.34 -23.04
N GLY A 103 -15.21 6.60 -22.92
CA GLY A 103 -15.51 5.44 -23.78
C GLY A 103 -16.99 5.22 -24.10
N PHE A 104 -17.91 6.00 -23.53
CA PHE A 104 -19.32 5.95 -23.92
C PHE A 104 -19.62 7.09 -24.90
N SER A 105 -19.20 6.91 -26.16
CA SER A 105 -19.72 7.75 -27.24
C SER A 105 -21.06 7.19 -27.69
N LEU A 106 -22.13 7.99 -27.56
CA LEU A 106 -23.48 7.67 -28.04
C LEU A 106 -23.52 7.40 -29.56
N SER A 107 -22.45 7.73 -30.30
CA SER A 107 -22.30 7.42 -31.73
C SER A 107 -22.09 5.93 -32.01
N THR A 108 -21.69 5.11 -31.03
CA THR A 108 -21.50 3.65 -31.22
C THR A 108 -22.81 2.86 -31.10
N ILE A 109 -23.88 3.46 -30.57
CA ILE A 109 -25.18 2.82 -30.35
C ILE A 109 -26.17 3.14 -31.50
N ALA A 110 -25.82 4.06 -32.40
CA ALA A 110 -26.69 4.54 -33.48
C ALA A 110 -26.39 3.96 -34.87
N GLU A 111 -25.58 2.89 -34.96
CA GLU A 111 -25.34 2.09 -36.18
C GLU A 111 -25.78 0.65 -35.94
#